data_AF-A0A166J9A8-F1
#
_entry.id   AF-A0A166J9A8-F1
#
_cell.length_a   1.000
_cell.length_b   1.000
_cell.length_c   1.000
_cell.angle_alpha   90.00
_cell.angle_beta   90.00
_cell.angle_gamma   90.00
#
_symmetry.space_group_name_H-M   'P 1'
#
loop_
_entity.id
_entity.type
_entity.pdbx_description
1 polymer ?
#
loop_
_entity_poly.entity_id
_entity_poly.type
_entity_poly.pdbx_seq_one_letter_code
_entity_poly.pdbx_strand_id
1 'polypeptide(L)'
;MSGVWVFKNGIIRQNEASEQQSSRKKVLVHLPTGEVVSNYSSLRRMLMELGWEIYYGDIELLQFHKASSIDLISLPKEFHKFNSVYMYDIVVKNPNVFLVKDC
;
A
#
# COMPACT_ATOMS: atom_id res chain seq x y z
N MET A 1 -15.46 1.24 17.77
CA MET A 1 -16.08 2.48 17.26
C MET A 1 -16.76 2.13 15.94
N SER A 2 -18.10 2.13 15.92
CA SER A 2 -18.94 1.58 14.85
C SER A 2 -19.03 2.54 13.66
N GLY A 3 -18.70 2.07 12.45
CA GLY A 3 -18.92 2.82 11.21
C GLY A 3 -20.39 2.80 10.80
N VAL A 4 -20.96 3.96 10.47
CA VAL A 4 -22.35 4.07 9.98
C VAL A 4 -22.35 3.92 8.46
N TRP A 5 -23.05 2.89 7.97
CA TRP A 5 -23.33 2.70 6.55
C TRP A 5 -24.55 3.53 6.17
N VAL A 6 -24.40 4.53 5.31
CA VAL A 6 -25.54 5.31 4.81
C VAL A 6 -25.90 4.81 3.42
N PHE A 7 -27.08 4.20 3.32
CA PHE A 7 -27.66 3.77 2.05
C PHE A 7 -28.47 4.91 1.44
N LYS A 8 -28.06 5.38 0.26
CA LYS A 8 -28.92 6.22 -0.57
C LYS A 8 -28.78 5.81 -2.03
N ASN A 9 -29.86 5.27 -2.59
CA ASN A 9 -30.04 4.99 -4.02
C ASN A 9 -28.96 4.10 -4.66
N GLY A 10 -28.54 3.03 -3.98
CA GLY A 10 -27.70 1.97 -4.56
C GLY A 10 -26.20 2.29 -4.71
N ILE A 11 -25.75 3.50 -4.36
CA ILE A 11 -24.33 3.86 -4.38
C ILE A 11 -23.82 3.95 -2.94
N ILE A 12 -22.82 3.12 -2.61
CA ILE A 12 -22.10 3.21 -1.35
C ILE A 12 -21.11 4.38 -1.46
N ARG A 13 -21.32 5.43 -0.67
CA ARG A 13 -20.34 6.51 -0.50
C ARG A 13 -19.83 6.49 0.94
N GLN A 14 -18.52 6.31 1.09
CA GLN A 14 -17.85 6.51 2.37
C GLN A 14 -17.80 8.02 2.63
N ASN A 15 -18.47 8.50 3.68
CA ASN A 15 -18.42 9.90 4.07
C ASN A 15 -16.99 10.24 4.56
N GLU A 16 -16.32 11.16 3.86
CA GLU A 16 -14.98 11.68 4.16
C GLU A 16 -14.91 12.52 5.47
N ALA A 17 -15.98 12.54 6.26
CA ALA A 17 -16.08 13.35 7.49
C ALA A 17 -15.32 12.77 8.70
N SER A 18 -14.64 11.62 8.56
CA SER A 18 -13.76 11.06 9.60
C SER A 18 -12.27 11.36 9.39
N GLU A 19 -11.89 12.07 8.33
CA GLU A 19 -10.45 12.39 8.09
C GLU A 19 -9.93 13.54 8.96
N GLN A 20 -10.80 14.22 9.70
CA GLN A 20 -10.48 15.46 10.42
C GLN A 20 -10.07 15.26 11.89
N GLN A 21 -9.98 14.03 12.41
CA GLN A 21 -9.64 13.82 13.83
C GLN A 21 -8.29 13.16 14.14
N SER A 22 -7.53 12.61 13.18
CA SER A 22 -6.16 12.08 13.46
C SER A 22 -5.40 11.61 12.19
N SER A 23 -5.49 12.29 11.04
CA SER A 23 -4.77 11.86 9.84
C SER A 23 -3.27 12.22 9.89
N ARG A 24 -2.56 11.73 10.91
CA ARG A 24 -1.10 11.62 10.83
C ARG A 24 -0.79 10.85 9.54
N LYS A 25 0.07 11.43 8.72
CA LYS A 25 0.38 10.85 7.41
C LYS A 25 0.99 9.48 7.66
N LYS A 26 0.41 8.44 7.08
CA LYS A 26 0.97 7.10 7.23
C LYS A 26 2.21 6.99 6.35
N VAL A 27 3.24 6.32 6.86
CA VAL A 27 4.46 6.03 6.10
C VAL A 27 4.80 4.55 6.19
N LEU A 28 5.31 4.02 5.10
CA LEU A 28 5.84 2.67 5.02
C LEU A 28 7.33 2.71 5.40
N VAL A 29 7.73 1.86 6.35
CA VAL A 29 9.10 1.73 6.84
C VAL A 29 9.62 0.35 6.49
N HIS A 30 10.83 0.29 5.95
CA HIS A 30 11.58 -0.95 5.79
C HIS A 30 12.31 -1.27 7.10
N LEU A 31 11.88 -2.33 7.79
CA LEU A 31 12.37 -2.66 9.13
C LEU A 31 13.88 -2.97 9.18
N PRO A 32 14.47 -3.72 8.23
CA PRO A 32 15.91 -4.00 8.26
C PRO A 32 16.81 -2.76 8.19
N THR A 33 16.41 -1.71 7.47
CA THR A 33 17.23 -0.49 7.31
C THR A 33 16.72 0.71 8.11
N GLY A 34 15.49 0.64 8.64
CA GLY A 34 14.80 1.77 9.27
C GLY A 34 14.37 2.87 8.29
N GLU A 35 14.61 2.69 6.98
CA GLU A 35 14.31 3.69 5.96
C GLU A 35 12.82 3.85 5.73
N VAL A 36 12.38 5.11 5.59
CA VAL A 36 11.03 5.43 5.11
C VAL A 36 11.01 5.32 3.59
N VAL A 37 10.07 4.53 3.07
CA VAL A 37 9.87 4.38 1.62
C VAL A 37 9.24 5.67 1.08
N SER A 38 9.98 6.39 0.24
CA SER A 38 9.61 7.70 -0.28
C SER A 38 9.46 7.76 -1.81
N ASN A 39 9.77 6.68 -2.53
CA ASN A 39 9.61 6.57 -3.98
C ASN A 39 9.56 5.09 -4.42
N TYR A 40 9.16 4.84 -5.67
CA TYR A 40 9.10 3.47 -6.19
C TYR A 40 10.45 2.84 -6.50
N SER A 41 11.50 3.61 -6.72
CA SER A 41 12.83 3.04 -6.95
C SER A 41 13.34 2.32 -5.71
N SER A 42 13.19 2.92 -4.52
CA SER A 42 13.57 2.27 -3.26
C SER A 42 12.67 1.09 -2.92
N LEU A 43 11.34 1.23 -3.07
CA LEU A 43 10.40 0.13 -2.85
C LEU A 43 10.66 -1.06 -3.78
N ARG A 44 10.87 -0.79 -5.07
CA ARG A 44 11.16 -1.81 -6.07
C ARG A 44 12.42 -2.60 -5.71
N ARG A 45 13.51 -1.91 -5.35
CA ARG A 45 14.75 -2.57 -4.92
C ARG A 45 14.49 -3.50 -3.74
N MET A 46 13.83 -3.00 -2.69
CA MET A 46 13.51 -3.80 -1.49
C MET A 46 12.65 -5.02 -1.83
N LEU A 47 11.61 -4.86 -2.66
CA LEU A 47 10.76 -5.98 -3.09
C LEU A 47 11.54 -6.99 -3.95
N MET A 48 12.41 -6.54 -4.86
CA MET A 48 13.26 -7.42 -5.66
C MET A 48 14.24 -8.24 -4.83
N GLU A 49 14.85 -7.65 -3.80
CA GLU A 49 15.71 -8.36 -2.84
C GLU A 49 14.95 -9.46 -2.08
N LEU A 50 13.65 -9.28 -1.88
CA LEU A 50 12.78 -10.29 -1.30
C LEU A 50 12.33 -11.33 -2.34
N GLY A 51 12.65 -11.20 -3.62
CA GLY A 51 12.24 -12.11 -4.69
C GLY A 51 10.90 -11.78 -5.35
N TRP A 52 10.44 -10.53 -5.26
CA TRP A 52 9.33 -10.05 -6.09
C TRP A 52 9.84 -9.59 -7.46
N GLU A 53 9.07 -9.87 -8.49
CA GLU A 53 9.40 -9.53 -9.88
C GLU A 53 8.35 -8.59 -10.45
N ILE A 54 8.74 -7.75 -11.41
CA ILE A 54 7.79 -6.86 -12.09
C ILE A 54 6.83 -7.70 -12.93
N TYR A 55 5.54 -7.48 -12.74
CA TYR A 55 4.49 -8.12 -13.51
C TYR A 55 3.88 -7.12 -14.50
N TYR A 56 3.86 -7.49 -15.78
CA TYR A 56 3.32 -6.65 -16.86
C TYR A 56 1.88 -7.06 -17.20
N GLY A 57 0.99 -6.97 -16.20
CA GLY A 57 -0.43 -7.32 -16.37
C GLY A 57 -1.31 -6.17 -16.84
N ASP A 58 -1.12 -4.99 -16.26
CA ASP A 58 -1.88 -3.78 -16.55
C ASP A 58 -0.92 -2.61 -16.83
N ILE A 59 -1.15 -1.88 -17.93
CA ILE A 59 -0.34 -0.74 -18.34
C ILE A 59 -0.52 0.51 -17.46
N GLU A 60 -1.60 0.56 -16.69
CA GLU A 60 -1.96 1.66 -15.79
C GLU A 60 -1.45 1.45 -14.35
N LEU A 61 -1.00 0.24 -14.01
CA LEU A 61 -0.53 -0.11 -12.67
C LEU A 61 0.94 -0.50 -12.67
N LEU A 62 1.57 -0.31 -11.51
CA LEU A 62 2.86 -0.93 -11.20
C LEU A 62 2.58 -2.20 -10.39
N GLN A 63 2.74 -3.36 -11.01
CA GLN A 63 2.46 -4.64 -10.37
C GLN A 63 3.73 -5.46 -10.12
N PHE A 64 3.69 -6.23 -9.04
CA PHE A 64 4.73 -7.18 -8.67
C PHE A 64 4.12 -8.54 -8.39
N HIS A 65 4.73 -9.59 -8.94
CA HIS A 65 4.38 -10.98 -8.71
C HIS A 65 5.49 -11.65 -7.88
N LYS A 66 5.09 -12.56 -6.99
CA LYS A 66 6.02 -13.35 -6.19
C LYS A 66 6.16 -14.75 -6.79
N ALA A 67 7.28 -15.04 -7.45
CA ALA A 67 7.51 -16.30 -8.17
C ALA A 67 7.26 -17.60 -7.36
N SER A 68 7.41 -17.53 -6.04
CA SER A 68 7.19 -18.66 -5.13
C SER A 68 5.74 -18.81 -4.63
N SER A 69 4.80 -17.97 -5.09
CA SER A 69 3.41 -17.94 -4.59
C SER A 69 2.44 -17.36 -5.62
N ILE A 70 1.15 -17.30 -5.28
CA ILE A 70 0.12 -16.63 -6.10
C ILE A 70 -0.02 -15.14 -5.80
N ASP A 71 0.83 -14.59 -4.93
CA ASP A 71 0.67 -13.22 -4.45
C ASP A 71 1.01 -12.17 -5.52
N LEU A 72 0.19 -11.12 -5.54
CA LEU A 72 0.33 -9.96 -6.41
C LEU A 72 0.22 -8.66 -5.60
N ILE A 73 1.20 -7.77 -5.72
CA ILE A 73 1.10 -6.39 -5.22
C ILE A 73 0.76 -5.50 -6.41
N SER A 74 -0.29 -4.68 -6.28
CA SER A 74 -0.70 -3.72 -7.32
C SER A 74 -0.64 -2.30 -6.78
N LEU A 75 0.18 -1.45 -7.39
CA LEU A 75 0.42 -0.07 -6.96
C LEU A 75 0.01 0.91 -8.07
N PRO A 76 -0.37 2.15 -7.72
CA PRO A 76 -0.60 3.17 -8.72
C PRO A 76 0.71 3.53 -9.42
N LYS A 77 0.67 3.90 -10.69
CA LYS A 77 1.89 4.24 -11.45
C LYS A 77 2.63 5.46 -10.89
N GLU A 78 1.89 6.43 -10.36
CA GLU A 78 2.46 7.61 -9.72
C GLU A 78 2.52 7.48 -8.20
N PHE A 79 3.69 7.73 -7.61
CA PHE A 79 3.92 7.56 -6.18
C PHE A 79 3.08 8.51 -5.30
N HIS A 80 2.67 9.68 -5.79
CA HIS A 80 1.82 10.59 -5.01
C HIS A 80 0.41 10.02 -4.73
N LYS A 81 -0.01 8.99 -5.48
CA LYS A 81 -1.26 8.24 -5.25
C LYS A 81 -1.06 7.06 -4.29
N PHE A 82 0.17 6.79 -3.86
CA PHE A 82 0.51 5.71 -2.92
C PHE A 82 0.05 6.07 -1.50
N ASN A 83 -1.13 5.57 -1.13
CA ASN A 83 -1.74 5.75 0.18
C ASN A 83 -1.61 4.50 1.08
N SER A 84 -2.17 4.56 2.28
CA SER A 84 -2.07 3.50 3.30
C SER A 84 -2.66 2.16 2.87
N VAL A 85 -3.64 2.11 1.97
CA VAL A 85 -4.22 0.86 1.47
C VAL A 85 -3.14 0.01 0.81
N TYR A 86 -2.34 0.62 -0.08
CA TYR A 86 -1.22 -0.05 -0.74
C TYR A 86 -0.09 -0.39 0.25
N MET A 87 0.14 0.46 1.26
CA MET A 87 1.16 0.19 2.28
C MET A 87 0.81 -1.06 3.10
N TYR A 88 -0.44 -1.20 3.54
CA TYR A 88 -0.88 -2.36 4.30
C TYR A 88 -0.88 -3.64 3.46
N ASP A 89 -1.20 -3.55 2.17
CA ASP A 89 -1.08 -4.69 1.25
C ASP A 89 0.35 -5.24 1.21
N ILE A 90 1.35 -4.35 1.11
CA ILE A 90 2.77 -4.72 1.15
C ILE A 90 3.14 -5.37 2.49
N VAL A 91 2.66 -4.82 3.62
CA VAL A 91 2.95 -5.36 4.96
C VAL A 91 2.37 -6.76 5.14
N VAL A 92 1.13 -7.00 4.71
CA VAL A 92 0.48 -8.31 4.83
C VAL A 92 1.22 -9.37 4.02
N LYS A 93 1.70 -9.01 2.82
CA LYS A 93 2.44 -9.91 1.92
C LYS A 93 3.93 -10.08 2.28
N ASN A 94 4.47 -9.18 3.11
CA ASN A 94 5.87 -9.19 3.54
C ASN A 94 5.96 -8.96 5.06
N PRO A 95 5.38 -9.86 5.87
CA PRO A 95 5.32 -9.68 7.32
C PRO A 95 6.72 -9.60 7.91
N ASN A 96 6.89 -8.79 8.95
CA ASN A 96 8.17 -8.54 9.64
C ASN A 96 9.26 -7.86 8.80
N VAL A 97 8.99 -7.50 7.54
CA VAL A 97 9.93 -6.74 6.69
C VAL A 97 9.52 -5.27 6.60
N PHE A 98 8.22 -5.00 6.54
CA PHE A 98 7.69 -3.64 6.48
C PHE A 98 6.76 -3.33 7.64
N LEU A 99 6.65 -2.04 7.97
CA LEU A 99 5.74 -1.51 8.98
C LEU A 99 5.09 -0.23 8.47
N VAL A 100 3.77 -0.09 8.70
CA VAL A 100 3.08 1.19 8.56
C VAL A 100 3.07 1.91 9.90
N LYS A 101 3.58 3.14 9.95
CA LYS A 101 3.54 4.00 11.14
C LYS A 101 2.93 5.36 10.84
N ASP A 102 2.45 6.02 11.88
CA ASP A 102 2.10 7.45 11.82
C ASP A 102 3.36 8.32 11.73
N CYS A 103 3.33 9.35 10.89
CA CYS A 103 4.31 10.43 10.86
C CYS A 103 3.65 11.80 11.14
#